data_AF-A0A9P5K0S6-F1
#
_entry.id   AF-A0A9P5K0S6-F1
#
_cell.length_a   1.000
_cell.length_b   1.000
_cell.length_c   1.000
_cell.angle_alpha   90.00
_cell.angle_beta   90.00
_cell.angle_gamma   90.00
#
_symmetry.space_group_name_H-M   'P 1'
#
loop_
_entity.id
_entity.type
_entity.pdbx_description
1 polymer ?
#
loop_
_entity_poly.entity_id
_entity_poly.type
_entity_poly.pdbx_seq_one_letter_code
_entity_poly.pdbx_strand_id
1 'polypeptide(L)'
;MPVEQPFNVYREQLSSLYHGLALWKPNPEGLYDQVAIGDVGYVSEGVFIRMFNVTLPWDDVSNRTFGIPDRYDFLNLDNVPIRHENFVKLEYYSRHVSRMENTNNVLAASPDQ
;
A
#
# COMPACT_ATOMS: atom_id res chain seq x y z
N MET A 1 10.28 -16.87 -22.73
CA MET A 1 9.13 -16.69 -21.82
C MET A 1 9.13 -15.25 -21.37
N PRO A 2 8.00 -14.54 -21.35
CA PRO A 2 7.97 -13.18 -20.79
C PRO A 2 8.42 -13.26 -19.33
N VAL A 3 9.35 -12.38 -18.95
CA VAL A 3 9.80 -12.28 -17.56
C VAL A 3 8.63 -11.66 -16.79
N GLU A 4 8.10 -12.44 -15.86
CA GLU A 4 7.03 -11.99 -14.98
C GLU A 4 7.54 -10.85 -14.10
N GLN A 5 6.79 -9.75 -14.05
CA GLN A 5 7.24 -8.56 -13.35
C GLN A 5 7.27 -8.81 -11.83
N PRO A 6 8.30 -8.35 -11.08
CA PRO A 6 8.44 -8.64 -9.65
C PRO A 6 7.20 -8.30 -8.81
N PHE A 7 6.50 -7.21 -9.14
CA PHE A 7 5.28 -6.80 -8.47
C PHE A 7 4.10 -7.76 -8.70
N ASN A 8 4.04 -8.44 -9.86
CA ASN A 8 3.02 -9.46 -10.12
C ASN A 8 3.28 -10.70 -9.28
N VAL A 9 4.54 -11.18 -9.27
CA VAL A 9 4.95 -12.34 -8.47
C VAL A 9 4.66 -12.09 -6.99
N TYR A 10 5.06 -10.92 -6.46
CA TYR A 10 4.80 -10.57 -5.07
C TYR A 10 3.32 -10.61 -4.70
N ARG A 11 2.46 -10.00 -5.52
CA ARG A 11 1.00 -10.02 -5.35
C ARG A 11 0.44 -11.44 -5.38
N GLU A 12 0.87 -12.25 -6.34
CA GLU A 12 0.35 -13.60 -6.53
C GLU A 12 0.76 -14.53 -5.39
N GLN A 13 2.02 -14.47 -4.95
CA GLN A 13 2.51 -15.32 -3.86
C GLN A 13 1.81 -15.00 -2.53
N LEU A 14 1.40 -13.76 -2.29
CA LEU A 14 0.68 -13.35 -1.09
C LEU A 14 -0.85 -13.50 -1.18
N SER A 15 -1.40 -13.74 -2.38
CA SER A 15 -2.85 -13.90 -2.58
C SER A 15 -3.45 -15.04 -1.75
N SER A 16 -2.65 -16.07 -1.47
CA SER A 16 -3.00 -17.22 -0.64
C SER A 16 -3.36 -16.88 0.81
N LEU A 17 -3.02 -15.67 1.28
CA LEU A 17 -3.31 -15.21 2.63
C LEU A 17 -4.74 -14.63 2.78
N TYR A 18 -5.48 -14.46 1.68
CA TYR A 18 -6.85 -13.92 1.68
C TYR A 18 -7.00 -12.54 2.34
N HIS A 19 -5.92 -11.74 2.38
CA HIS A 19 -5.91 -10.38 2.94
C HIS A 19 -6.10 -9.29 1.87
N GLY A 20 -6.53 -9.66 0.66
CA GLY A 20 -6.69 -8.75 -0.47
C GLY A 20 -5.48 -8.71 -1.40
N LEU A 21 -5.32 -7.62 -2.15
CA LEU A 21 -4.27 -7.44 -3.14
C LEU A 21 -3.03 -6.79 -2.52
N ALA A 22 -1.96 -7.58 -2.35
CA ALA A 22 -0.71 -7.05 -1.83
C ALA A 22 -0.06 -6.08 -2.82
N LEU A 23 0.34 -4.90 -2.32
CA LEU A 23 1.04 -3.87 -3.08
C LEU A 23 2.55 -4.01 -2.92
N TRP A 24 3.28 -3.96 -4.03
CA TRP A 24 4.76 -3.94 -4.02
C TRP A 24 5.29 -2.61 -3.46
N LYS A 25 4.61 -1.52 -3.81
CA LYS A 25 4.88 -0.16 -3.32
C LYS A 25 3.63 0.36 -2.62
N PRO A 26 3.49 0.09 -1.31
CA PRO A 26 2.31 0.49 -0.55
C PRO A 26 2.28 1.99 -0.22
N ASN A 27 3.42 2.68 -0.32
CA ASN A 27 3.49 4.11 -0.04
C ASN A 27 2.97 4.92 -1.26
N PRO A 28 2.01 5.85 -1.08
CA PRO A 28 1.51 6.73 -2.14
C PRO A 28 2.54 7.65 -2.82
N GLU A 29 3.79 7.70 -2.37
CA GLU A 29 4.85 8.58 -2.92
C GLU A 29 4.43 10.07 -2.99
N GLY A 30 3.58 10.52 -2.05
CA GLY A 30 3.12 11.91 -1.97
C GLY A 30 1.91 12.26 -2.84
N LEU A 31 1.30 11.29 -3.53
CA LEU A 31 0.07 11.49 -4.32
C LEU A 31 -1.18 11.67 -3.42
N TYR A 32 -1.15 11.08 -2.22
CA TYR A 32 -2.16 11.15 -1.17
C TYR A 32 -1.52 10.73 0.17
N ASP A 33 -2.19 10.95 1.31
CA ASP A 33 -1.60 10.65 2.62
C ASP A 33 -1.48 9.13 2.87
N GLN A 34 -2.60 8.42 2.74
CA GLN A 34 -2.70 6.97 2.88
C GLN A 34 -3.97 6.47 2.18
N VAL A 35 -4.02 5.18 1.84
CA VAL A 35 -5.24 4.57 1.30
C VAL A 35 -6.32 4.62 2.37
N ALA A 36 -7.48 5.16 2.02
CA ALA A 36 -8.64 5.30 2.89
C ALA A 36 -9.81 4.42 2.41
N ILE A 37 -10.73 4.13 3.34
CA ILE A 37 -12.00 3.48 2.97
C ILE A 37 -12.73 4.38 1.97
N GLY A 38 -13.23 3.77 0.90
CA GLY A 38 -13.91 4.49 -0.19
C GLY A 38 -12.98 4.98 -1.29
N ASP A 39 -11.66 4.83 -1.17
CA ASP A 39 -10.77 5.15 -2.27
C ASP A 39 -11.04 4.24 -3.47
N VAL A 40 -11.28 4.87 -4.61
CA VAL A 40 -11.41 4.24 -5.93
C VAL A 40 -10.18 4.59 -6.73
N GLY A 41 -9.59 3.58 -7.35
CA GLY A 41 -8.34 3.73 -8.09
C GLY A 41 -7.97 2.44 -8.81
N TYR A 42 -6.75 2.41 -9.33
CA TYR A 42 -6.20 1.25 -10.03
C TYR A 42 -4.79 0.94 -9.53
N VAL A 43 -4.38 -0.31 -9.73
CA VAL A 43 -3.02 -0.74 -9.41
C VAL A 43 -2.20 -0.74 -10.70
N SER A 44 -1.07 -0.02 -10.70
CA SER A 44 -0.12 0.01 -11.80
C SER A 44 1.28 -0.19 -11.25
N GLU A 45 2.04 -1.13 -11.82
CA GLU A 45 3.42 -1.43 -11.41
C GLU A 45 3.59 -1.67 -9.89
N GLY A 46 2.55 -2.24 -9.27
CA GLY A 46 2.52 -2.54 -7.83
C GLY A 46 2.25 -1.34 -6.90
N VAL A 47 1.86 -0.19 -7.45
CA VAL A 47 1.40 1.01 -6.72
C VAL A 47 -0.11 1.14 -6.86
N PHE A 48 -0.81 1.51 -5.80
CA PHE A 48 -2.22 1.94 -5.90
C PHE A 48 -2.30 3.43 -6.21
N ILE A 49 -2.92 3.78 -7.33
CA ILE A 49 -3.14 5.16 -7.78
C ILE A 49 -4.60 5.51 -7.50
N ARG A 50 -4.83 6.32 -6.46
CA ARG A 50 -6.14 6.83 -6.07
C ARG A 50 -6.65 7.82 -7.13
N MET A 51 -7.87 7.64 -7.61
CA MET A 51 -8.56 8.57 -8.50
C MET A 51 -9.46 9.52 -7.71
N PHE A 52 -10.32 8.98 -6.85
CA PHE A 52 -11.22 9.73 -5.98
C PHE A 52 -11.64 8.86 -4.78
N ASN A 53 -12.36 9.43 -3.81
CA ASN A 53 -12.97 8.69 -2.71
C ASN A 53 -14.49 8.85 -2.75
N VAL A 54 -15.21 7.72 -2.83
CA VAL A 54 -16.68 7.68 -2.93
C VAL A 54 -17.40 8.17 -1.68
N THR A 55 -16.74 8.23 -0.53
CA THR A 55 -17.34 8.71 0.72
C THR A 55 -17.33 10.23 0.83
N LEU A 56 -16.67 10.91 -0.12
CA LEU A 56 -16.65 12.35 -0.25
C LEU A 56 -17.58 12.78 -1.40
N PRO A 57 -18.11 14.01 -1.39
CA PRO A 57 -18.81 14.56 -2.54
C PRO A 57 -17.98 14.48 -3.83
N TRP A 58 -18.64 14.29 -4.97
CA TRP A 58 -17.97 14.23 -6.28
C TRP A 58 -17.14 15.50 -6.59
N ASP A 59 -17.53 16.64 -6.02
CA ASP A 59 -16.86 17.93 -6.16
C ASP A 59 -15.90 18.27 -5.01
N ASP A 60 -15.65 17.34 -4.08
CA ASP A 60 -14.67 17.55 -3.00
C ASP A 60 -13.27 17.84 -3.57
N VAL A 61 -12.51 18.72 -2.91
CA VAL A 61 -11.16 19.11 -3.36
C VAL A 61 -10.22 17.91 -3.46
N SER A 62 -10.35 16.94 -2.55
CA SER A 62 -9.56 15.70 -2.52
C SER A 62 -9.82 14.81 -3.74
N ASN A 63 -10.98 14.95 -4.38
CA ASN A 63 -11.37 14.17 -5.55
C ASN A 63 -10.93 14.80 -6.88
N ARG A 64 -10.24 15.95 -6.86
CA ARG A 64 -9.87 16.70 -8.07
C ARG A 64 -8.44 16.43 -8.56
N THR A 65 -7.62 15.73 -7.78
CA THR A 65 -6.18 15.55 -8.03
C THR A 65 -5.89 14.89 -9.38
N PHE A 66 -6.69 13.91 -9.81
CA PHE A 66 -6.49 13.17 -11.05
C PHE A 66 -7.61 13.39 -12.08
N GLY A 67 -8.38 14.47 -11.93
CA GLY A 67 -9.57 14.76 -12.71
C GLY A 67 -10.80 14.91 -11.82
N ILE A 68 -11.92 15.34 -12.39
CA ILE A 68 -13.20 15.44 -11.66
C ILE A 68 -14.01 14.20 -12.03
N PRO A 69 -14.43 13.37 -11.07
CA PRO A 69 -15.31 12.25 -11.36
C PRO A 69 -16.68 12.74 -11.84
N ASP A 70 -17.40 11.89 -12.58
CA ASP A 70 -18.81 12.16 -12.88
C ASP A 70 -19.61 12.36 -11.59
N ARG A 71 -20.72 13.09 -11.68
CA ARG A 71 -21.56 13.33 -10.49
C ARG A 71 -22.09 12.00 -9.97
N TYR A 72 -21.90 11.78 -8.67
CA TYR A 72 -22.44 10.63 -7.95
C TYR A 72 -22.97 11.06 -6.58
N ASP A 73 -23.87 10.23 -6.04
CA ASP A 73 -24.28 10.32 -4.64
C ASP A 73 -23.20 9.67 -3.78
N PHE A 74 -22.62 10.45 -2.87
CA PHE A 74 -21.53 9.95 -2.03
C PHE A 74 -22.02 8.84 -1.10
N LEU A 75 -21.15 7.86 -0.85
CA LEU A 75 -21.42 6.74 0.02
C LEU A 75 -21.37 7.19 1.48
N ASN A 76 -22.54 7.31 2.11
CA ASN A 76 -22.63 7.53 3.55
C ASN A 76 -22.27 6.24 4.30
N LEU A 77 -21.26 6.32 5.17
CA LEU A 77 -20.75 5.20 5.97
C LEU A 77 -21.25 5.19 7.42
N ASP A 78 -22.12 6.11 7.84
CA ASP A 78 -22.55 6.28 9.24
C ASP A 78 -23.20 5.01 9.82
N ASN A 79 -23.82 4.20 8.97
CA ASN A 79 -24.49 2.94 9.35
C ASN A 79 -23.70 1.69 8.95
N VAL A 80 -22.45 1.84 8.48
CA VAL A 80 -21.61 0.71 8.08
C VAL A 80 -20.71 0.32 9.27
N PRO A 81 -20.76 -0.94 9.75
CA PRO A 81 -19.91 -1.37 10.84
C PRO A 81 -18.45 -1.51 10.37
N ILE A 82 -17.68 -0.42 10.47
CA ILE A 82 -16.26 -0.41 10.19
C ILE A 82 -15.52 -0.87 11.44
N ARG A 83 -14.83 -2.01 11.32
CA ARG A 83 -13.95 -2.51 12.38
C ARG A 83 -12.58 -1.86 12.25
N HIS A 84 -12.15 -1.18 13.30
CA HIS A 84 -10.81 -0.66 13.41
C HIS A 84 -9.98 -1.62 14.27
N GLU A 85 -9.05 -2.32 13.63
CA GLU A 85 -8.08 -3.16 14.33
C GLU A 85 -6.78 -2.37 14.46
N ASN A 86 -6.35 -2.13 15.70
CA ASN A 86 -5.05 -1.55 15.97
C ASN A 86 -4.02 -2.69 15.99
N PHE A 87 -3.28 -2.83 14.90
CA PHE A 87 -2.11 -3.72 14.90
C PHE A 87 -1.07 -3.13 15.86
N VAL A 88 -0.70 -3.90 16.89
CA VAL A 88 0.39 -3.51 17.78
C VAL A 88 1.64 -3.33 16.91
N LYS A 89 2.34 -2.20 17.05
CA LYS A 89 3.61 -1.96 16.37
C LYS A 89 4.69 -2.86 16.99
N LEU A 90 4.62 -4.14 16.66
CA LEU A 90 5.64 -5.13 16.99
C LEU A 90 6.69 -5.14 15.89
N GLU A 91 7.87 -5.64 16.23
CA GLU A 91 8.83 -6.02 15.22
C GLU A 91 8.29 -7.30 14.53
N TYR A 92 7.68 -7.14 13.36
CA TYR A 92 7.13 -8.25 12.59
C TYR A 92 8.28 -8.99 11.89
N TYR A 93 8.60 -10.17 12.38
CA TYR A 93 9.53 -11.09 11.72
C TYR A 93 8.76 -12.31 11.20
N SER A 94 9.19 -12.86 10.06
CA SER A 94 8.73 -14.21 9.72
C SER A 94 9.25 -15.18 10.79
N ARG A 95 8.56 -16.30 11.02
CA ARG A 95 8.94 -17.32 12.02
C ARG A 95 10.38 -17.82 11.93
N HIS A 96 11.06 -17.61 10.80
CA HIS A 96 12.43 -18.06 10.55
C HIS A 96 13.42 -16.90 10.44
N VAL A 97 13.00 -15.66 10.74
CA VAL A 97 13.88 -14.48 10.73
C VAL A 97 14.07 -14.03 12.17
N SER A 98 15.31 -13.99 12.61
CA SER A 98 15.71 -13.45 13.91
C SER A 98 16.62 -12.26 13.71
N ARG A 99 16.39 -11.18 14.47
CA ARG A 99 17.31 -10.05 14.54
C ARG A 99 18.61 -10.50 15.21
N MET A 100 19.73 -10.15 14.60
CA MET A 100 21.06 -10.35 15.18
C MET A 100 21.79 -9.00 15.17
N GLU A 101 22.17 -8.52 16.34
CA GLU A 101 23.04 -7.34 16.48
C GLU A 101 24.45 -7.73 16.03
N ASN A 102 24.95 -7.11 14.95
CA ASN A 102 26.29 -7.39 14.49
C ASN A 102 27.29 -6.51 15.26
N THR A 103 27.80 -7.02 16.38
CA THR A 103 28.78 -6.31 17.22
C THR A 103 30.21 -6.34 16.67
N ASN A 104 30.46 -7.09 15.58
CA ASN A 104 31.79 -7.36 15.05
C ASN A 104 31.97 -6.86 13.61
N ASN A 105 31.56 -5.62 13.34
CA ASN A 105 31.85 -4.97 12.07
C ASN A 105 33.37 -4.67 11.99
N VAL A 106 34.15 -5.59 11.43
CA VAL A 106 35.44 -5.23 10.84
C VAL A 106 35.09 -4.44 9.58
N LEU A 107 35.49 -3.16 9.55
CA LEU A 107 35.34 -2.31 8.37
C LEU A 107 35.82 -3.08 7.14
N ALA A 108 34.97 -3.17 6.10
CA ALA A 108 35.41 -3.70 4.83
C ALA A 108 36.63 -2.89 4.40
N ALA A 109 37.77 -3.56 4.21
CA ALA A 109 38.96 -2.92 3.71
C ALA A 109 38.61 -2.27 2.36
N SER A 110 38.66 -0.94 2.31
CA SER A 110 38.63 -0.25 1.02
C SER A 110 39.77 -0.81 0.18
N PRO A 111 39.56 -1.07 -1.12
CA PRO A 111 40.66 -1.44 -2.00
C PRO A 111 41.67 -0.28 -1.97
N ASP A 112 42.92 -0.62 -1.65
CA ASP A 112 44.04 0.31 -1.52
C ASP A 112 44.15 1.29 -2.72
N GLN A 113 44.57 2.52 -2.40
CA GLN A 113 44.92 3.60 -3.34
C GLN A 113 46.10 3.25 -4.24
#